data_AF-A0A838W7P3-F1
#
_entry.id   AF-A0A838W7P3-F1
#
_cell.length_a   1.000
_cell.length_b   1.000
_cell.length_c   1.000
_cell.angle_alpha   90.00
_cell.angle_beta   90.00
_cell.angle_gamma   90.00
#
_symmetry.space_group_name_H-M   'P 1'
#
loop_
_entity.id
_entity.type
_entity.pdbx_description
1 polymer ?
#
loop_
_entity_poly.entity_id
_entity_poly.type
_entity_poly.pdbx_seq_one_letter_code
_entity_poly.pdbx_strand_id
1 'polypeptide(L)'
;MNHLILITLQERREDAQRLPTTVQLDRVMQIPFYDSQVWKLGSPGFRTSLEVAFHNLVHRWVNGTMMNMTSPNDPVFWLHHANVDRLWVDWQRQHPTVCPFLPSKHAPKGHNLYDILLFSSGSIPHPHTHNLSSDMEPPHNHSTDGDSGIQTMRIVNTLNHYLLDYMYDTDPKEETEETDEMKKVKPTALAPQSRKKHKIPAFPTMDEII
;
A
#
# COMPACT_ATOMS: atom_id res chain seq x y z
N MET A 1 25.76 9.43 39.64
CA MET A 1 24.66 8.58 40.14
C MET A 1 23.48 9.48 40.50
N ASN A 2 22.43 9.48 39.67
CA ASN A 2 21.05 9.25 40.08
C ASN A 2 20.12 9.60 38.91
N HIS A 3 19.57 8.52 38.36
CA HIS A 3 18.48 8.48 37.41
C HIS A 3 17.26 9.21 37.96
N LEU A 4 16.80 10.25 37.27
CA LEU A 4 15.41 10.67 37.30
C LEU A 4 14.82 10.36 35.94
N ILE A 5 14.11 9.24 35.93
CA ILE A 5 13.23 8.79 34.86
C ILE A 5 12.08 9.81 34.77
N LEU A 6 12.20 10.75 33.85
CA LEU A 6 11.07 11.57 33.41
C LEU A 6 10.25 10.71 32.44
N ILE A 7 9.28 9.98 32.99
CA ILE A 7 8.11 9.51 32.23
C ILE A 7 7.33 10.77 31.87
N THR A 8 7.70 11.40 30.77
CA THR A 8 6.93 12.49 30.19
C THR A 8 5.66 11.85 29.63
N LEU A 9 4.52 12.14 30.26
CA LEU A 9 3.22 12.01 29.62
C LEU A 9 3.34 12.67 28.24
N GLN A 10 3.08 11.92 27.19
CA GLN A 10 3.33 12.31 25.81
C GLN A 10 2.36 13.43 25.42
N GLU A 11 2.71 14.66 25.78
CA GLU A 11 2.12 15.88 25.23
C GLU A 11 2.12 15.72 23.70
N ARG A 12 0.93 15.87 23.08
CA ARG A 12 0.81 15.80 21.62
C ARG A 12 1.82 16.78 21.04
N ARG A 13 2.84 16.25 20.34
CA ARG A 13 3.78 17.09 19.58
C ARG A 13 2.95 18.04 18.70
N GLU A 14 3.37 19.30 18.60
CA GLU A 14 2.64 20.37 17.89
C GLU A 14 2.24 19.98 16.46
N ASP A 15 3.02 19.11 15.81
CA ASP A 15 2.74 18.57 14.48
C ASP A 15 1.51 17.65 14.44
N ALA A 16 1.17 16.97 15.54
CA ALA A 16 0.07 16.01 15.64
C ALA A 16 -1.29 16.61 16.03
N GLN A 17 -1.41 17.95 16.03
CA GLN A 17 -2.67 18.63 16.33
C GLN A 17 -3.62 18.68 15.13
N ARG A 18 -3.11 18.53 13.90
CA ARG A 18 -3.89 18.63 12.67
C ARG A 18 -3.51 17.52 11.69
N LEU A 19 -4.50 17.07 10.91
CA LEU A 19 -4.28 16.16 9.80
C LEU A 19 -3.56 16.87 8.64
N PRO A 20 -2.89 16.12 7.75
CA PRO A 20 -2.27 16.69 6.56
C PRO A 20 -3.27 17.47 5.69
N THR A 21 -2.81 18.56 5.07
CA THR A 21 -3.60 19.30 4.09
C THR A 21 -3.43 18.73 2.69
N THR A 22 -4.38 19.02 1.80
CA THR A 22 -4.27 18.64 0.37
C THR A 22 -3.05 19.27 -0.29
N VAL A 23 -2.72 20.53 0.04
CA VAL A 23 -1.51 21.20 -0.48
C VAL A 23 -0.23 20.49 -0.06
N GLN A 24 -0.17 19.95 1.17
CA GLN A 24 0.97 19.14 1.59
C GLN A 24 1.01 17.83 0.80
N LEU A 25 -0.15 17.21 0.57
CA LEU A 25 -0.26 15.95 -0.15
C LEU A 25 0.22 16.11 -1.59
N ASP A 26 -0.26 17.14 -2.30
CA ASP A 26 0.11 17.44 -3.68
C ASP A 26 1.63 17.55 -3.83
N ARG A 27 2.33 18.18 -2.87
CA ARG A 27 3.79 18.27 -2.90
C ARG A 27 4.49 16.93 -2.80
N VAL A 28 3.98 16.01 -1.98
CA VAL A 28 4.55 14.65 -1.86
C VAL A 28 4.23 13.85 -3.10
N MET A 29 3.01 13.96 -3.63
CA MET A 29 2.60 13.27 -4.85
C MET A 29 3.43 13.70 -6.06
N GLN A 30 3.98 14.91 -6.10
CA GLN A 30 4.83 15.40 -7.21
C GLN A 30 6.32 14.98 -7.11
N ILE A 31 6.72 14.18 -6.12
CA ILE A 31 8.12 13.74 -6.00
C ILE A 31 8.43 12.73 -7.13
N PRO A 32 9.40 12.99 -8.02
CA PRO A 32 9.53 12.23 -9.27
C PRO A 32 10.35 10.94 -9.14
N PHE A 33 10.55 10.44 -7.92
CA PHE A 33 11.30 9.21 -7.66
C PHE A 33 10.85 8.55 -6.35
N TYR A 34 10.80 7.22 -6.35
CA TYR A 34 10.28 6.45 -5.21
C TYR A 34 11.11 6.64 -3.94
N ASP A 35 12.42 6.46 -4.06
CA ASP A 35 13.38 6.55 -2.95
C ASP A 35 14.78 6.89 -3.50
N SER A 36 15.72 7.23 -2.62
CA SER A 36 17.10 7.57 -2.98
C SER A 36 18.14 6.76 -2.22
N GLN A 37 19.34 6.72 -2.80
CA GLN A 37 20.48 5.96 -2.30
C GLN A 37 20.72 6.24 -0.81
N VAL A 38 21.12 5.18 -0.09
CA VAL A 38 21.16 5.01 1.38
C VAL A 38 19.91 4.31 1.96
N TRP A 39 18.76 4.33 1.28
CA TRP A 39 17.62 3.41 1.53
C TRP A 39 17.22 3.31 3.01
N LYS A 40 17.11 4.45 3.68
CA LYS A 40 16.83 4.55 5.11
C LYS A 40 15.78 5.62 5.36
N LEU A 41 15.17 5.59 6.55
CA LEU A 41 14.31 6.68 6.99
C LEU A 41 15.05 8.03 6.89
N GLY A 42 14.44 8.99 6.20
CA GLY A 42 15.01 10.31 5.96
C GLY A 42 15.77 10.48 4.64
N SER A 43 15.96 9.42 3.83
CA SER A 43 16.42 9.60 2.44
C SER A 43 15.39 10.41 1.65
N PRO A 44 15.79 11.32 0.76
CA PRO A 44 14.85 11.95 -0.16
C PRO A 44 14.03 10.92 -0.95
N GLY A 45 12.79 11.23 -1.29
CA GLY A 45 11.95 10.37 -2.13
C GLY A 45 10.52 10.29 -1.63
N PHE A 46 9.64 9.85 -2.54
CA PHE A 46 8.21 9.70 -2.26
C PHE A 46 7.96 8.84 -1.02
N ARG A 47 8.63 7.69 -0.91
CA ARG A 47 8.48 6.72 0.18
C ARG A 47 8.74 7.35 1.55
N THR A 48 9.88 8.05 1.73
CA THR A 48 10.16 8.76 3.00
C THR A 48 9.15 9.87 3.27
N SER A 49 8.83 10.68 2.26
CA SER A 49 7.96 11.83 2.45
C SER A 49 6.54 11.40 2.85
N LEU A 50 6.00 10.36 2.22
CA LEU A 50 4.70 9.80 2.58
C LEU A 50 4.74 9.15 3.97
N GLU A 51 5.78 8.34 4.25
CA GLU A 51 5.95 7.65 5.53
C GLU A 51 6.04 8.62 6.71
N VAL A 52 6.87 9.67 6.60
CA VAL A 52 7.17 10.58 7.71
C VAL A 52 6.11 11.67 7.86
N ALA A 53 5.71 12.31 6.77
CA ALA A 53 4.84 13.49 6.83
C ALA A 53 3.35 13.14 6.90
N PHE A 54 2.94 11.96 6.44
CA PHE A 54 1.53 11.57 6.38
C PHE A 54 1.27 10.36 7.27
N HIS A 55 1.87 9.22 6.95
CA HIS A 55 1.62 7.98 7.69
C HIS A 55 1.92 8.15 9.18
N ASN A 56 3.13 8.59 9.53
CA ASN A 56 3.53 8.77 10.93
C ASN A 56 2.72 9.89 11.61
N LEU A 57 2.28 10.91 10.86
CA LEU A 57 1.48 12.00 11.41
C LEU A 57 0.09 11.50 11.83
N VAL A 58 -0.59 10.70 11.01
CA VAL A 58 -1.92 10.16 11.37
C VAL A 58 -1.81 9.22 12.56
N HIS A 59 -0.77 8.37 12.62
CA HIS A 59 -0.48 7.57 13.81
C HIS A 59 -0.37 8.43 15.08
N ARG A 60 0.33 9.59 15.00
CA ARG A 60 0.41 10.56 16.10
C ARG A 60 -0.88 11.28 16.42
N TRP A 61 -1.65 11.63 15.38
CA TRP A 61 -2.89 12.40 15.51
C TRP A 61 -3.99 11.58 16.20
N VAL A 62 -4.15 10.31 15.83
CA VAL A 62 -5.12 9.39 16.48
C VAL A 62 -4.70 9.11 17.93
N ASN A 63 -3.39 8.97 18.17
CA ASN A 63 -2.81 8.72 19.49
C ASN A 63 -3.24 7.35 20.09
N GLY A 64 -2.92 7.09 21.37
CA GLY A 64 -3.30 5.85 22.05
C GLY A 64 -2.59 4.63 21.47
N THR A 65 -3.32 3.56 21.18
CA THR A 65 -2.78 2.32 20.59
C THR A 65 -2.14 2.55 19.22
N MET A 66 -2.61 3.55 18.47
CA MET A 66 -2.06 3.92 17.16
C MET A 66 -0.61 4.43 17.21
N MET A 67 -0.05 4.77 18.38
CA MET A 67 1.34 5.23 18.50
C MET A 67 2.38 4.11 18.54
N ASN A 68 1.94 2.88 18.80
CA ASN A 68 2.83 1.80 19.20
C ASN A 68 2.80 0.67 18.17
N MET A 69 3.66 -0.34 18.37
CA MET A 69 3.63 -1.57 17.55
C MET A 69 2.31 -2.36 17.69
N THR A 70 1.50 -2.04 18.69
CA THR A 70 0.13 -2.56 18.88
C THR A 70 -0.91 -1.79 18.07
N SER A 71 -0.51 -0.85 17.21
CA SER A 71 -1.42 -0.04 16.40
C SER A 71 -2.43 -0.84 15.56
N PRO A 72 -2.12 -2.04 15.04
CA PRO A 72 -3.14 -2.86 14.35
C PRO A 72 -4.33 -3.31 15.22
N ASN A 73 -4.26 -3.19 16.55
CA ASN A 73 -5.39 -3.46 17.45
C ASN A 73 -6.47 -2.35 17.39
N ASP A 74 -6.14 -1.17 16.86
CA ASP A 74 -7.10 -0.11 16.58
C ASP A 74 -7.66 -0.30 15.16
N PRO A 75 -8.98 -0.45 14.95
CA PRO A 75 -9.55 -0.63 13.61
C PRO A 75 -9.22 0.49 12.62
N VAL A 76 -8.94 1.72 13.11
CA VAL A 76 -8.53 2.85 12.27
C VAL A 76 -7.21 2.58 11.54
N PHE A 77 -6.36 1.70 12.08
CA PHE A 77 -5.10 1.29 11.43
C PHE A 77 -5.31 0.83 10.00
N TRP A 78 -6.28 -0.07 9.78
CA TRP A 78 -6.52 -0.68 8.49
C TRP A 78 -7.07 0.32 7.47
N LEU A 79 -7.96 1.23 7.90
CA LEU A 79 -8.48 2.30 7.05
C LEU A 79 -7.38 3.30 6.67
N HIS A 80 -6.51 3.65 7.62
CA HIS A 80 -5.37 4.52 7.38
C HIS A 80 -4.39 3.90 6.38
N HIS A 81 -3.98 2.65 6.59
CA HIS A 81 -3.04 1.95 5.70
C HIS A 81 -3.63 1.67 4.32
N ALA A 82 -4.94 1.41 4.21
CA ALA A 82 -5.61 1.31 2.91
C ALA A 82 -5.54 2.64 2.12
N ASN A 83 -5.63 3.78 2.80
CA ASN A 83 -5.45 5.08 2.14
C ASN A 83 -3.97 5.36 1.81
N VAL A 84 -3.01 4.92 2.63
CA VAL A 84 -1.58 5.00 2.29
C VAL A 84 -1.26 4.18 1.04
N ASP A 85 -1.79 2.96 0.93
CA ASP A 85 -1.65 2.12 -0.26
C ASP A 85 -2.28 2.77 -1.50
N ARG A 86 -3.50 3.31 -1.38
CA ARG A 86 -4.13 4.12 -2.44
C ARG A 86 -3.22 5.24 -2.94
N LEU A 87 -2.59 5.99 -2.02
CA LEU A 87 -1.69 7.08 -2.40
C LEU A 87 -0.45 6.58 -3.13
N TRP A 88 0.06 5.39 -2.79
CA TRP A 88 1.15 4.78 -3.54
C TRP A 88 0.70 4.40 -4.96
N VAL A 89 -0.47 3.79 -5.13
CA VAL A 89 -1.06 3.50 -6.44
C VAL A 89 -1.26 4.77 -7.27
N ASP A 90 -1.83 5.83 -6.66
CA ASP A 90 -2.03 7.13 -7.31
C ASP A 90 -0.69 7.74 -7.76
N TRP A 91 0.37 7.59 -6.96
CA TRP A 91 1.70 8.10 -7.28
C TRP A 91 2.32 7.36 -8.46
N GLN A 92 2.23 6.02 -8.48
CA GLN A 92 2.70 5.19 -9.60
C GLN A 92 2.03 5.60 -10.91
N ARG A 93 0.72 5.87 -10.88
CA ARG A 93 -0.03 6.33 -12.05
C ARG A 93 0.38 7.73 -12.52
N GLN A 94 0.71 8.63 -11.60
CA GLN A 94 1.24 9.95 -11.93
C GLN A 94 2.67 9.90 -12.50
N HIS A 95 3.41 8.82 -12.24
CA HIS A 95 4.81 8.65 -12.62
C HIS A 95 5.05 7.35 -13.42
N PRO A 96 4.39 7.16 -14.57
CA PRO A 96 4.40 5.87 -15.28
C PRO A 96 5.79 5.46 -15.79
N THR A 97 6.72 6.40 -15.95
CA THR A 97 8.10 6.13 -16.41
C THR A 97 9.10 5.96 -15.27
N VAL A 98 8.64 6.01 -14.01
CA VAL A 98 9.50 5.91 -12.82
C VAL A 98 9.37 4.51 -12.25
N CYS A 99 10.48 3.94 -11.79
CA CYS A 99 10.45 2.66 -11.09
C CYS A 99 9.55 2.77 -9.83
N PRO A 100 8.49 1.95 -9.72
CA PRO A 100 7.50 2.09 -8.66
C PRO A 100 8.01 1.69 -7.28
N PHE A 101 9.17 1.01 -7.23
CA PHE A 101 9.84 0.61 -6.01
C PHE A 101 11.36 0.54 -6.20
N LEU A 102 12.08 1.19 -5.29
CA LEU A 102 13.52 1.07 -5.11
C LEU A 102 13.80 0.87 -3.61
N PRO A 103 14.84 0.12 -3.23
CA PRO A 103 15.89 -0.40 -4.10
C PRO A 103 15.70 -1.83 -4.60
N SER A 104 16.41 -2.16 -5.69
CA SER A 104 16.56 -3.53 -6.17
C SER A 104 17.62 -4.34 -5.40
N LYS A 105 18.62 -3.66 -4.79
CA LYS A 105 19.71 -4.27 -4.03
C LYS A 105 20.37 -3.28 -3.05
N HIS A 106 21.10 -3.82 -2.07
CA HIS A 106 21.89 -3.10 -1.05
C HIS A 106 21.10 -2.33 0.02
N ALA A 107 19.78 -2.49 0.11
CA ALA A 107 19.04 -2.13 1.31
C ALA A 107 19.20 -3.19 2.41
N PRO A 108 18.84 -2.85 3.66
CA PRO A 108 18.63 -3.84 4.72
C PRO A 108 17.76 -5.01 4.25
N LYS A 109 18.01 -6.21 4.80
CA LYS A 109 17.23 -7.40 4.49
C LYS A 109 15.73 -7.13 4.67
N GLY A 110 14.91 -7.58 3.71
CA GLY A 110 13.46 -7.39 3.69
C GLY A 110 13.00 -6.11 2.99
N HIS A 111 13.92 -5.30 2.46
CA HIS A 111 13.63 -4.01 1.83
C HIS A 111 14.11 -3.93 0.37
N ASN A 112 14.73 -4.98 -0.16
CA ASN A 112 15.08 -5.04 -1.58
C ASN A 112 13.90 -5.59 -2.39
N LEU A 113 13.74 -5.16 -3.64
CA LEU A 113 12.64 -5.53 -4.55
C LEU A 113 12.32 -7.03 -4.61
N TYR A 114 13.36 -7.88 -4.54
CA TYR A 114 13.23 -9.33 -4.61
C TYR A 114 13.28 -10.02 -3.24
N ASP A 115 13.36 -9.27 -2.15
CA ASP A 115 13.28 -9.83 -0.81
C ASP A 115 11.86 -10.36 -0.54
N ILE A 116 11.81 -11.42 0.26
CA ILE A 116 10.59 -12.00 0.78
C ILE A 116 9.94 -10.99 1.74
N LEU A 117 8.64 -10.74 1.60
CA LEU A 117 7.87 -10.01 2.60
C LEU A 117 7.82 -10.84 3.88
N LEU A 118 8.46 -10.33 4.93
CA LEU A 118 8.57 -11.02 6.21
C LEU A 118 7.29 -10.78 7.02
N PHE A 119 6.36 -11.72 6.96
CA PHE A 119 5.12 -11.66 7.75
C PHE A 119 5.25 -12.24 9.17
N SER A 120 6.41 -12.82 9.50
CA SER A 120 6.71 -13.39 10.83
C SER A 120 8.21 -13.54 11.03
N SER A 121 8.68 -13.42 12.28
CA SER A 121 10.06 -13.73 12.70
C SER A 121 10.32 -15.23 12.88
N GLY A 122 9.26 -16.06 12.83
CA GLY A 122 9.37 -17.52 12.78
C GLY A 122 9.62 -18.00 11.36
N SER A 123 10.19 -19.19 11.22
CA SER A 123 10.47 -19.89 9.96
C SER A 123 9.23 -20.20 9.09
N ILE A 124 8.09 -19.58 9.38
CA ILE A 124 6.86 -19.80 8.64
C ILE A 124 6.16 -18.47 8.31
N PRO A 125 6.03 -18.13 7.02
CA PRO A 125 5.31 -16.95 6.58
C PRO A 125 3.80 -17.07 6.90
N HIS A 126 3.25 -16.10 7.62
CA HIS A 126 1.81 -15.88 7.69
C HIS A 126 1.37 -15.01 6.49
N PRO A 127 0.11 -15.00 6.00
CA PRO A 127 -0.97 -15.92 6.34
C PRO A 127 -0.70 -17.31 5.84
N HIS A 128 -0.59 -18.21 6.80
CA HIS A 128 -0.79 -19.61 6.54
C HIS A 128 -2.20 -19.78 6.00
N THR A 129 -2.33 -20.07 4.71
CA THR A 129 -3.48 -20.75 4.15
C THR A 129 -3.41 -22.23 4.55
N HIS A 130 -3.55 -22.51 5.85
CA HIS A 130 -3.94 -23.86 6.27
C HIS A 130 -5.42 -24.02 5.97
N ASN A 131 -5.76 -24.67 4.85
CA ASN A 131 -7.13 -25.02 4.47
C ASN A 131 -8.14 -23.86 4.46
N LEU A 132 -7.88 -22.82 3.66
CA LEU A 132 -9.02 -22.07 3.12
C LEU A 132 -9.55 -22.86 1.93
N SER A 133 -10.64 -23.57 2.18
CA SER A 133 -11.61 -23.86 1.13
C SER A 133 -11.95 -22.55 0.41
N SER A 134 -11.60 -22.50 -0.87
CA SER A 134 -12.19 -21.70 -1.97
C SER A 134 -12.32 -20.18 -1.90
N ASP A 135 -12.21 -19.47 -0.78
CA ASP A 135 -12.84 -18.13 -0.71
C ASP A 135 -11.89 -16.93 -0.48
N MET A 136 -10.57 -17.13 -0.48
CA MET A 136 -9.61 -16.03 -0.48
C MET A 136 -8.30 -16.46 -1.16
N GLU A 137 -8.37 -16.77 -2.46
CA GLU A 137 -7.14 -16.89 -3.25
C GLU A 137 -6.60 -15.49 -3.57
N PRO A 138 -5.39 -15.11 -3.10
CA PRO A 138 -4.70 -13.97 -3.69
C PRO A 138 -4.41 -14.31 -5.16
N PRO A 139 -4.53 -13.35 -6.09
CA PRO A 139 -4.59 -13.69 -7.49
C PRO A 139 -3.22 -14.07 -8.03
N HIS A 140 -3.32 -14.96 -8.99
CA HIS A 140 -2.25 -15.75 -9.54
C HIS A 140 -1.16 -14.88 -10.17
N ASN A 141 0.04 -14.97 -9.61
CA ASN A 141 1.34 -14.84 -10.29
C ASN A 141 2.41 -15.39 -9.33
N HIS A 142 2.49 -16.73 -9.24
CA HIS A 142 3.33 -17.41 -8.24
C HIS A 142 4.56 -18.04 -8.89
N SER A 143 5.75 -17.58 -8.48
CA SER A 143 6.96 -18.40 -8.61
C SER A 143 6.89 -19.48 -7.55
N THR A 144 6.66 -20.73 -7.97
CA THR A 144 6.87 -21.89 -7.12
C THR A 144 8.37 -22.18 -7.10
N ASP A 145 9.11 -21.51 -6.20
CA ASP A 145 10.46 -21.96 -5.89
C ASP A 145 10.31 -23.34 -5.20
N GLY A 146 10.88 -24.37 -5.82
CA GLY A 146 10.57 -25.79 -5.62
C GLY A 146 10.93 -26.41 -4.26
N ASP A 147 10.54 -25.80 -3.15
CA ASP A 147 10.63 -26.41 -1.83
C ASP A 147 9.41 -26.01 -0.97
N SER A 148 8.72 -27.01 -0.41
CA SER A 148 7.68 -26.93 0.64
C SER A 148 6.27 -26.36 0.35
N GLY A 149 5.92 -25.88 -0.85
CA GLY A 149 4.53 -25.44 -1.13
C GLY A 149 4.08 -24.21 -0.31
N ILE A 150 5.02 -23.51 0.33
CA ILE A 150 4.78 -22.25 1.03
C ILE A 150 4.83 -21.13 -0.01
N GLN A 151 3.70 -20.47 -0.21
CA GLN A 151 3.57 -19.32 -1.10
C GLN A 151 4.41 -18.16 -0.55
N THR A 152 5.54 -17.89 -1.19
CA THR A 152 6.46 -16.83 -0.76
C THR A 152 6.15 -15.55 -1.53
N MET A 153 5.54 -14.57 -0.86
CA MET A 153 5.32 -13.24 -1.45
C MET A 153 6.61 -12.41 -1.36
N ARG A 154 7.00 -11.78 -2.46
CA ARG A 154 8.09 -10.81 -2.53
C ARG A 154 7.54 -9.42 -2.77
N ILE A 155 8.33 -8.38 -2.51
CA ILE A 155 7.91 -6.99 -2.75
C ILE A 155 7.50 -6.76 -4.22
N VAL A 156 8.22 -7.36 -5.18
CA VAL A 156 7.88 -7.26 -6.60
C VAL A 156 6.46 -7.75 -6.93
N ASN A 157 5.88 -8.65 -6.11
CA ASN A 157 4.53 -9.17 -6.32
C ASN A 157 3.42 -8.19 -5.90
N THR A 158 3.75 -7.10 -5.20
CA THR A 158 2.75 -6.14 -4.67
C THR A 158 2.68 -4.84 -5.44
N LEU A 159 3.44 -4.71 -6.55
CA LEU A 159 3.56 -3.44 -7.27
C LEU A 159 2.33 -3.09 -8.10
N ASN A 160 1.53 -4.09 -8.50
CA ASN A 160 0.34 -3.88 -9.32
C ASN A 160 -0.88 -4.45 -8.60
N HIS A 161 -1.72 -3.57 -8.06
CA HIS A 161 -2.89 -3.95 -7.28
C HIS A 161 -3.98 -4.65 -8.11
N TYR A 162 -4.02 -4.45 -9.42
CA TYR A 162 -4.94 -5.18 -10.29
C TYR A 162 -4.64 -6.68 -10.33
N LEU A 163 -3.37 -7.07 -10.13
CA LEU A 163 -2.97 -8.46 -9.97
C LEU A 163 -3.32 -9.02 -8.59
N LEU A 164 -3.85 -8.18 -7.71
CA LEU A 164 -4.30 -8.52 -6.36
C LEU A 164 -5.84 -8.49 -6.22
N ASP A 165 -6.58 -8.36 -7.33
CA ASP A 165 -8.05 -8.43 -7.44
C ASP A 165 -8.77 -7.43 -6.53
N TYR A 166 -8.13 -6.29 -6.28
CA TYR A 166 -8.75 -5.12 -5.66
C TYR A 166 -8.58 -3.88 -6.53
N MET A 167 -9.45 -2.90 -6.30
CA MET A 167 -9.46 -1.61 -6.97
C MET A 167 -9.77 -0.52 -5.95
N TYR A 168 -9.28 0.68 -6.23
CA TYR A 168 -9.66 1.89 -5.52
C TYR A 168 -10.75 2.65 -6.28
N ASP A 169 -11.53 3.43 -5.55
CA ASP A 169 -12.49 4.37 -6.12
C ASP A 169 -11.81 5.48 -6.96
N THR A 170 -10.52 5.73 -6.70
CA THR A 170 -9.66 6.63 -7.47
C THR A 170 -9.10 5.98 -8.74
N ASP A 171 -9.33 4.69 -8.98
CA ASP A 171 -8.92 4.06 -10.23
C ASP A 171 -9.72 4.64 -11.41
N PRO A 172 -9.13 4.71 -12.62
CA PRO A 172 -9.84 5.21 -13.78
C PRO A 172 -11.05 4.33 -14.05
N LYS A 173 -12.23 4.94 -14.11
CA LYS A 173 -13.46 4.24 -14.54
C LYS A 173 -13.44 4.18 -16.06
N GLU A 174 -13.81 3.03 -16.64
CA GLU A 174 -14.09 2.99 -18.07
C GLU A 174 -15.19 4.01 -18.38
N GLU A 175 -14.92 4.93 -19.32
CA GLU A 175 -15.96 5.80 -19.86
C GLU A 175 -16.94 4.91 -20.63
N THR A 176 -18.00 4.46 -19.98
CA THR A 176 -19.13 3.91 -20.70
C THR A 176 -19.81 5.07 -21.39
N GLU A 177 -19.72 5.15 -22.72
CA GLU A 177 -20.62 5.96 -23.55
C GLU A 177 -22.05 5.47 -23.30
N GLU A 178 -22.70 6.02 -22.29
CA GLU A 178 -24.11 5.79 -22.01
C GLU A 178 -24.92 6.65 -22.98
N THR A 179 -25.24 6.08 -24.14
CA THR A 179 -26.14 6.72 -25.11
C THR A 179 -27.49 7.03 -24.43
N ASP A 180 -28.07 8.20 -24.73
CA ASP A 180 -29.26 8.77 -24.08
C ASP A 180 -30.53 7.89 -24.11
N GLU A 181 -30.52 6.75 -24.81
CA GLU A 181 -31.62 5.79 -24.82
C GLU A 181 -31.79 5.01 -23.49
N MET A 182 -30.74 4.83 -22.69
CA MET A 182 -30.83 4.06 -21.43
C MET A 182 -31.49 4.81 -20.26
N LYS A 183 -31.67 6.13 -20.35
CA LYS A 183 -32.31 6.95 -19.30
C LYS A 183 -33.83 6.77 -19.17
N LYS A 184 -34.47 5.95 -20.02
CA LYS A 184 -35.94 5.85 -20.08
C LYS A 184 -36.57 4.62 -19.39
N VAL A 185 -35.79 3.75 -18.75
CA VAL A 185 -36.33 2.53 -18.12
C VAL A 185 -36.34 2.66 -16.59
N LYS A 186 -37.55 2.61 -15.99
CA LYS A 186 -37.77 2.62 -14.53
C LYS A 186 -37.10 1.41 -13.85
N PRO A 187 -36.62 1.56 -12.60
CA PRO A 187 -35.86 0.51 -11.92
C PRO A 187 -36.79 -0.64 -11.52
N THR A 188 -36.53 -1.83 -12.06
CA THR A 188 -37.12 -3.09 -11.59
C THR A 188 -35.98 -3.95 -11.02
N ALA A 189 -36.19 -4.40 -9.78
CA ALA A 189 -35.39 -5.29 -8.92
C ALA A 189 -33.98 -5.73 -9.37
N LEU A 190 -32.98 -5.47 -8.51
CA LEU A 190 -31.59 -5.94 -8.65
C LEU A 190 -31.52 -7.47 -8.76
N ALA A 191 -31.11 -7.96 -9.93
CA ALA A 191 -30.44 -9.25 -10.06
C ALA A 191 -28.94 -9.07 -9.72
N PRO A 192 -28.25 -10.11 -9.19
CA PRO A 192 -26.83 -10.01 -8.89
C PRO A 192 -26.06 -9.85 -10.20
N GLN A 193 -25.40 -8.70 -10.37
CA GLN A 193 -24.60 -8.44 -11.56
C GLN A 193 -23.35 -9.33 -11.52
N SER A 194 -23.20 -10.20 -12.53
CA SER A 194 -21.97 -10.94 -12.74
C SER A 194 -20.80 -9.97 -12.89
N ARG A 195 -19.75 -10.12 -12.07
CA ARG A 195 -18.52 -9.32 -12.10
C ARG A 195 -17.95 -9.35 -13.53
N LYS A 196 -18.07 -8.25 -14.27
CA LYS A 196 -17.42 -8.11 -15.58
C LYS A 196 -15.91 -8.16 -15.36
N LYS A 197 -15.20 -8.98 -16.13
CA LYS A 197 -13.73 -9.05 -16.10
C LYS A 197 -13.21 -7.70 -16.62
N HIS A 198 -12.67 -6.88 -15.72
CA HIS A 198 -12.10 -5.58 -16.06
C HIS A 198 -10.81 -5.79 -16.85
N LYS A 199 -10.59 -4.98 -17.87
CA LYS A 199 -9.36 -5.03 -18.67
C LYS A 199 -8.24 -4.41 -17.83
N ILE A 200 -7.28 -5.23 -17.39
CA ILE A 200 -6.14 -4.78 -16.58
C ILE A 200 -5.38 -3.69 -17.38
N PRO A 201 -5.30 -2.44 -16.91
CA PRO A 201 -4.52 -1.42 -17.60
C PRO A 201 -3.04 -1.85 -17.60
N ALA A 202 -2.38 -1.66 -18.74
CA ALA A 202 -0.98 -2.04 -18.91
C ALA A 202 -0.11 -1.22 -17.95
N PHE A 203 0.39 -1.87 -16.89
CA PHE A 203 1.54 -1.37 -16.16
C PHE A 203 2.80 -1.69 -16.98
N PRO A 204 3.75 -0.75 -17.11
CA PRO A 204 4.99 -1.01 -17.80
C PRO A 204 5.71 -2.19 -17.16
N THR A 205 6.24 -3.06 -18.00
CA THR A 205 7.01 -4.22 -17.56
C THR A 205 8.35 -3.74 -17.00
N MET A 206 8.89 -4.42 -15.97
CA MET A 206 10.16 -4.00 -15.36
C MET A 206 11.32 -3.94 -16.36
N ASP A 207 11.26 -4.72 -17.44
CA ASP A 207 12.24 -4.70 -18.53
C ASP A 207 12.23 -3.38 -19.32
N GLU A 208 11.19 -2.56 -19.21
CA GLU A 208 11.06 -1.25 -19.85
C GLU A 208 11.57 -0.09 -18.96
N ILE A 209 11.89 -0.36 -17.68
CA ILE A 209 12.19 0.67 -16.67
C ILE A 209 13.63 0.58 -16.12
N ILE A 210 14.37 -0.50 -16.41
CA ILE A 210 15.79 -0.67 -16.05
C ILE A 210 16.69 -0.25 -17.22
#